data_AF-A0A0L0V415-F1
#
_entry.id   AF-A0A0L0V415-F1
#
_cell.length_a   1.000
_cell.length_b   1.000
_cell.length_c   1.000
_cell.angle_alpha   90.00
_cell.angle_beta   90.00
_cell.angle_gamma   90.00
#
_symmetry.space_group_name_H-M   'P 1'
#
loop_
_entity.id
_entity.type
_entity.pdbx_description
1 polymer ?
#
loop_
_entity_poly.entity_id
_entity_poly.type
_entity_poly.pdbx_seq_one_letter_code
_entity_poly.pdbx_strand_id
1 'polypeptide(L)'
;MKDSVVCAFEDMNQKYDFPPREQPPGAKDAHLPILDMATKSEILETLQFSLLPAIIKQILSLVKSVEDLEEEYPNPDVELTLGILSNLDQRLRNTVSLTVALADGSPLLDEKNDCRLEKMKSFRCSQLRSKIKGIVEWVANSLLQFFGSFMRSCAMAILGTDPAWAWEEAASRKQAIPKMAAGILSSIHDTIVWSLLSDWAIIRREWLMTVDRLDEFLEDLTKQAHPSSDSTPDLARLTISPTDDHDQVEQALLQTRRTAVIEQTAEVARSIIPLVKLARILVNKLLKMIPHKLIFEPDTRINSETLGQLHAAFGSMTAPIMSIVCHVRIVQSSTHFTMADARRNVVLSLKNELMTTLETTSTNIASRLMPLLHGAEHALHASDFKAWSLTLEQPWNEVVGRSLDLVSSFGVEPVE
;
A
#
# COMPACT_ATOMS: atom_id res chain seq x y z
N MET A 1 -3.75 22.67 33.44
CA MET A 1 -2.53 22.74 32.62
C MET A 1 -2.30 21.45 31.82
N LYS A 2 -2.42 20.25 32.42
CA LYS A 2 -2.35 18.96 31.70
C LYS A 2 -3.58 18.66 30.82
N ASP A 3 -4.78 19.10 31.21
CA ASP A 3 -5.98 19.08 30.34
C ASP A 3 -5.78 19.85 29.03
N SER A 4 -4.91 20.87 29.03
CA SER A 4 -4.59 21.67 27.84
C SER A 4 -3.83 20.88 26.77
N VAL A 5 -3.05 19.85 27.15
CA VAL A 5 -2.30 19.02 26.19
C VAL A 5 -3.24 18.03 25.51
N VAL A 6 -4.15 17.43 26.27
CA VAL A 6 -5.16 16.50 25.74
C VAL A 6 -6.09 17.25 24.78
N CYS A 7 -6.56 18.44 25.14
CA CYS A 7 -7.33 19.28 24.22
C CYS A 7 -6.51 19.68 22.98
N ALA A 8 -5.23 20.02 23.13
CA ALA A 8 -4.38 20.35 21.98
C ALA A 8 -4.24 19.16 20.98
N PHE A 9 -4.16 17.92 21.48
CA PHE A 9 -4.16 16.73 20.62
C PHE A 9 -5.49 16.52 19.91
N GLU A 10 -6.61 16.67 20.63
CA GLU A 10 -7.96 16.52 20.07
C GLU A 10 -8.28 17.60 19.03
N ASP A 11 -7.86 18.84 19.27
CA ASP A 11 -8.01 19.97 18.35
C ASP A 11 -7.22 19.75 17.05
N MET A 12 -5.97 19.27 17.15
CA MET A 12 -5.14 18.97 15.98
C MET A 12 -5.74 17.86 15.10
N ASN A 13 -6.48 16.92 15.68
CA ASN A 13 -7.08 15.79 14.94
C ASN A 13 -8.17 16.19 13.95
N GLN A 14 -8.80 17.36 14.12
CA GLN A 14 -9.92 17.80 13.30
C GLN A 14 -9.60 19.00 12.40
N LYS A 15 -8.37 19.51 12.46
CA LYS A 15 -8.01 20.83 11.92
C LYS A 15 -7.49 20.81 10.48
N TYR A 16 -6.99 19.67 10.02
CA TYR A 16 -6.31 19.57 8.73
C TYR A 16 -7.30 19.17 7.64
N ASP A 17 -7.82 20.17 6.94
CA ASP A 17 -8.72 19.93 5.80
C ASP A 17 -7.94 19.85 4.49
N PHE A 18 -8.20 18.77 3.75
CA PHE A 18 -7.84 18.64 2.36
C PHE A 18 -9.14 18.59 1.57
N PRO A 19 -9.54 19.69 0.90
CA PRO A 19 -10.83 19.75 0.24
C PRO A 19 -11.00 18.57 -0.73
N PRO A 20 -12.20 17.98 -0.84
CA PRO A 20 -12.45 17.00 -1.88
C PRO A 20 -12.09 17.63 -3.23
N ARG A 21 -11.55 16.83 -4.16
CA ARG A 21 -11.44 17.26 -5.55
C ARG A 21 -12.85 17.29 -6.14
N GLU A 22 -13.63 18.31 -5.81
CA GLU A 22 -14.85 18.61 -6.56
C GLU A 22 -14.42 19.15 -7.92
N GLN A 23 -14.78 18.46 -9.00
CA GLN A 23 -14.75 19.07 -10.33
C GLN A 23 -15.95 20.00 -10.45
N PRO A 24 -15.68 21.29 -10.72
CA PRO A 24 -16.22 21.96 -11.90
C PRO A 24 -15.07 22.39 -12.82
N PRO A 25 -15.35 22.83 -14.06
CA PRO A 25 -14.33 23.20 -15.03
C PRO A 25 -13.71 24.55 -14.62
N GLY A 26 -12.78 24.53 -13.67
CA GLY A 26 -11.73 25.54 -13.67
C GLY A 26 -11.06 25.48 -15.04
N ALA A 27 -10.91 26.62 -15.71
CA ALA A 27 -10.27 26.67 -17.01
C ALA A 27 -8.88 26.03 -16.90
N LYS A 28 -8.73 24.82 -17.43
CA LYS A 28 -7.44 24.18 -17.59
C LYS A 28 -6.67 25.05 -18.55
N ASP A 29 -5.58 25.63 -18.08
CA ASP A 29 -4.80 26.54 -18.89
C ASP A 29 -3.72 25.76 -19.61
N ALA A 30 -3.81 25.71 -20.94
CA ALA A 30 -2.75 25.14 -21.78
C ALA A 30 -1.52 26.07 -21.86
N HIS A 31 -1.64 27.32 -21.40
CA HIS A 31 -0.63 28.37 -21.48
C HIS A 31 -0.41 29.04 -20.12
N LEU A 32 0.09 28.26 -19.15
CA LEU A 32 0.45 28.80 -17.84
C LEU A 32 1.49 29.95 -17.94
N PRO A 33 1.25 31.10 -17.28
CA PRO A 33 2.25 32.15 -17.14
C PRO A 33 3.51 31.69 -16.40
N ILE A 34 4.67 32.28 -16.75
CA ILE A 34 5.97 32.00 -16.12
C ILE A 34 5.93 32.29 -14.61
N LEU A 35 5.20 33.33 -14.18
CA LEU A 35 5.09 33.74 -12.77
C LEU A 35 4.37 32.69 -11.91
N ASP A 36 3.33 32.06 -12.46
CA ASP A 36 2.57 31.01 -11.77
C ASP A 36 3.42 29.76 -11.61
N MET A 37 4.25 29.44 -12.61
CA MET A 37 5.18 28.31 -12.56
C MET A 37 6.32 28.53 -11.56
N ALA A 38 6.88 29.74 -11.49
CA ALA A 38 7.92 30.08 -10.51
C ALA A 38 7.39 29.94 -9.07
N THR A 39 6.18 30.46 -8.82
CA THR A 39 5.52 30.36 -7.52
C THR A 39 5.29 28.91 -7.11
N LYS A 40 4.75 28.07 -8.01
CA LYS A 40 4.52 26.66 -7.71
C LYS A 40 5.85 25.88 -7.50
N SER A 41 6.92 26.25 -8.21
CA SER A 41 8.25 25.68 -8.00
C SER A 41 8.81 26.01 -6.60
N GLU A 42 8.69 27.26 -6.16
CA GLU A 42 9.11 27.69 -4.82
C GLU A 42 8.31 26.95 -3.72
N ILE A 43 7.01 26.74 -3.94
CA ILE A 43 6.17 25.94 -3.04
C ILE A 43 6.69 24.49 -2.96
N LEU A 44 7.00 23.86 -4.09
CA LEU A 44 7.53 22.50 -4.12
C LEU A 44 8.87 22.39 -3.37
N GLU A 45 9.79 23.31 -3.62
CA GLU A 45 11.08 23.36 -2.92
C GLU A 45 10.90 23.57 -1.41
N THR A 46 9.99 24.45 -1.02
CA THR A 46 9.65 24.70 0.38
C THR A 46 9.12 23.44 1.07
N LEU A 47 8.26 22.68 0.40
CA LEU A 47 7.76 21.40 0.92
C LEU A 47 8.91 20.39 1.08
N GLN A 48 9.76 20.25 0.05
CA GLN A 48 10.84 19.26 -0.01
C GLN A 48 11.97 19.51 0.99
N PHE A 49 12.43 20.75 1.09
CA PHE A 49 13.69 21.08 1.77
C PHE A 49 13.49 21.79 3.10
N SER A 50 12.28 22.30 3.39
CA SER A 50 12.00 23.04 4.61
C SER A 50 10.92 22.39 5.47
N LEU A 51 9.70 22.24 4.95
CA LEU A 51 8.56 21.82 5.78
C LEU A 51 8.57 20.33 6.15
N LEU A 52 8.74 19.42 5.19
CA LEU A 52 8.81 17.98 5.49
C LEU A 52 10.00 17.64 6.41
N PRO A 53 11.23 18.15 6.17
CA PRO A 53 12.33 17.98 7.12
C PRO A 53 12.07 18.61 8.49
N ALA A 54 11.36 19.74 8.57
CA ALA A 54 11.00 20.34 9.85
C ALA A 54 10.01 19.47 10.64
N ILE A 55 9.04 18.83 9.97
CA ILE A 55 8.11 17.88 10.60
C ILE A 55 8.89 16.68 11.16
N ILE A 56 9.85 16.13 10.41
CA ILE A 56 10.76 15.07 10.90
C ILE A 56 11.41 15.50 12.23
N LYS A 57 11.99 16.71 12.27
CA LYS A 57 12.65 17.23 13.48
C LYS A 57 11.67 17.32 14.66
N GLN A 58 10.44 17.79 14.44
CA GLN A 58 9.46 17.90 15.52
C GLN A 58 9.01 16.52 16.03
N ILE A 59 8.80 15.55 15.14
CA ILE A 59 8.47 14.17 15.52
C ILE A 59 9.61 13.56 16.34
N LEU A 60 10.86 13.73 15.92
CA LEU A 60 12.02 13.24 16.66
C LEU A 60 12.15 13.89 18.04
N SER A 61 11.92 15.21 18.15
CA SER A 61 11.89 15.89 19.45
C SER A 61 10.80 15.34 20.37
N LEU A 62 9.63 15.04 19.81
CA LEU A 62 8.50 14.50 20.55
C LEU A 62 8.80 13.07 21.05
N VAL A 63 9.36 12.21 20.20
CA VAL A 63 9.81 10.86 20.59
C VAL A 63 10.87 10.94 21.69
N LYS A 64 11.88 11.78 21.50
CA LYS A 64 12.97 11.97 22.46
C LYS A 64 12.46 12.41 23.84
N SER A 65 11.46 13.31 23.90
CA SER A 65 10.86 13.74 25.17
C SER A 65 10.20 12.62 25.97
N VAL A 66 9.91 11.48 25.34
CA VAL A 66 9.35 10.29 26.00
C VAL A 66 10.44 9.26 26.29
N GLU A 67 11.37 9.07 25.36
CA GLU A 67 12.50 8.13 25.53
C GLU A 67 13.38 8.52 26.72
N ASP A 68 13.60 9.81 26.95
CA ASP A 68 14.42 10.33 28.05
C ASP A 68 13.74 10.17 29.44
N LEU A 69 12.50 9.68 29.51
CA LEU A 69 11.77 9.48 30.76
C LEU A 69 12.16 8.16 31.45
N GLU A 70 11.90 8.06 32.76
CA GLU A 70 12.00 6.80 33.50
C GLU A 70 11.03 5.74 32.95
N GLU A 71 11.40 4.47 33.09
CA GLU A 71 10.65 3.35 32.51
C GLU A 71 9.45 2.94 33.37
N GLU A 72 9.62 2.94 34.69
CA GLU A 72 8.59 2.51 35.65
C GLU A 72 7.59 3.63 36.00
N TYR A 73 8.07 4.87 36.10
CA TYR A 73 7.26 6.03 36.51
C TYR A 73 7.49 7.26 35.60
N PRO A 74 7.12 7.19 34.31
CA PRO A 74 7.34 8.29 33.39
C PRO A 74 6.60 9.58 33.83
N ASN A 75 7.35 10.66 34.05
CA ASN A 75 6.79 11.98 34.35
C ASN A 75 7.10 12.98 33.24
N PRO A 76 6.23 13.10 32.21
CA PRO A 76 6.50 13.93 31.05
C PRO A 76 6.44 15.43 31.36
N ASP A 77 7.37 16.20 30.77
CA ASP A 77 7.36 17.66 30.80
C ASP A 77 6.24 18.21 29.90
N VAL A 78 5.23 18.77 30.55
CA VAL A 78 4.01 19.29 29.93
C VAL A 78 4.31 20.52 29.09
N GLU A 79 5.17 21.43 29.57
CA GLU A 79 5.46 22.69 28.90
C GLU A 79 6.31 22.45 27.65
N LEU A 80 7.34 21.61 27.78
CA LEU A 80 8.16 21.18 26.65
C LEU A 80 7.30 20.45 25.59
N THR A 81 6.40 19.56 26.01
CA THR A 81 5.48 18.86 25.11
C THR A 81 4.58 19.84 24.36
N LEU A 82 3.96 20.80 25.06
CA LEU A 82 3.12 21.82 24.43
C LEU A 82 3.90 22.68 23.42
N GLY A 83 5.16 23.03 23.74
CA GLY A 83 6.03 23.75 22.82
C GLY A 83 6.32 22.98 21.53
N ILE A 84 6.60 21.68 21.64
CA ILE A 84 6.81 20.80 20.47
C ILE A 84 5.52 20.68 19.65
N LEU A 85 4.38 20.49 20.30
CA LEU A 85 3.07 20.36 19.62
C LEU A 85 2.66 21.63 18.89
N SER A 86 2.85 22.80 19.51
CA SER A 86 2.56 24.10 18.87
C SER A 86 3.37 24.29 17.58
N ASN A 87 4.67 23.96 17.64
CA ASN A 87 5.54 23.99 16.46
C ASN A 87 5.09 22.98 15.41
N LEU A 88 4.80 21.74 15.80
CA LEU A 88 4.32 20.71 14.89
C LEU A 88 3.01 21.11 14.20
N ASP A 89 2.03 21.63 14.94
CA ASP A 89 0.74 22.10 14.40
C ASP A 89 0.94 23.20 13.34
N GLN A 90 1.79 24.18 13.63
CA GLN A 90 2.07 25.24 12.67
C GLN A 90 2.73 24.69 11.39
N ARG A 91 3.64 23.72 11.50
CA ARG A 91 4.28 23.08 10.34
C ARG A 91 3.30 22.24 9.53
N LEU A 92 2.43 21.47 10.20
CA LEU A 92 1.39 20.68 9.53
C LEU A 92 0.41 21.60 8.79
N ARG A 93 -0.08 22.67 9.42
CA ARG A 93 -0.95 23.67 8.76
C ARG A 93 -0.32 24.30 7.54
N ASN A 94 0.94 24.75 7.65
CA ASN A 94 1.66 25.33 6.52
C ASN A 94 1.85 24.30 5.39
N THR A 95 2.17 23.05 5.75
CA THR A 95 2.34 21.95 4.78
C THR A 95 1.05 21.66 4.04
N VAL A 96 -0.08 21.57 4.75
CA VAL A 96 -1.42 21.37 4.14
C VAL A 96 -1.74 22.52 3.20
N SER A 97 -1.63 23.76 3.67
CA SER A 97 -1.94 24.96 2.87
C SER A 97 -1.11 25.03 1.59
N LEU A 98 0.21 24.84 1.68
CA LEU A 98 1.10 24.85 0.51
C LEU A 98 0.83 23.67 -0.43
N THR A 99 0.50 22.50 0.11
CA THR A 99 0.17 21.32 -0.70
C THR A 99 -1.13 21.53 -1.50
N VAL A 100 -2.15 22.13 -0.88
CA VAL A 100 -3.39 22.49 -1.56
C VAL A 100 -3.13 23.57 -2.63
N ALA A 101 -2.35 24.60 -2.31
CA ALA A 101 -1.98 25.64 -3.28
C ALA A 101 -1.20 25.06 -4.48
N LEU A 102 -0.32 24.08 -4.25
CA LEU A 102 0.44 23.40 -5.29
C LEU A 102 -0.45 22.57 -6.22
N ALA A 103 -1.32 21.74 -5.65
CA ALA A 103 -2.05 20.71 -6.38
C ALA A 103 -3.42 21.15 -6.90
N ASP A 104 -4.09 22.03 -6.16
CA ASP A 104 -5.46 22.47 -6.43
C ASP A 104 -5.53 23.98 -6.74
N GLY A 105 -4.43 24.71 -6.57
CA GLY A 105 -4.35 26.15 -6.87
C GLY A 105 -4.39 26.46 -8.37
N SER A 106 -5.17 27.47 -8.73
CA SER A 106 -5.28 28.00 -10.08
C SER A 106 -3.94 28.60 -10.56
N PRO A 107 -3.60 28.49 -11.85
CA PRO A 107 -4.29 27.72 -12.88
C PRO A 107 -4.07 26.20 -12.74
N LEU A 108 -5.11 25.43 -13.03
CA LEU A 108 -5.04 23.96 -13.05
C LEU A 108 -4.29 23.49 -14.29
N LEU A 109 -3.43 22.51 -14.10
CA LEU A 109 -2.54 21.99 -15.13
C LEU A 109 -3.30 21.02 -16.06
N ASP A 110 -3.08 21.16 -17.37
CA ASP A 110 -3.60 20.20 -18.34
C ASP A 110 -2.72 18.95 -18.41
N GLU A 111 -3.26 17.83 -17.92
CA GLU A 111 -2.59 16.53 -17.86
C GLU A 111 -2.09 15.99 -19.21
N LYS A 112 -2.66 16.47 -20.32
CA LYS A 112 -2.27 16.06 -21.68
C LYS A 112 -1.09 16.84 -22.23
N ASN A 113 -0.91 18.08 -21.76
CA ASN A 113 0.02 19.06 -22.33
C ASN A 113 1.12 19.52 -21.35
N ASP A 114 1.23 18.89 -20.17
CA ASP A 114 2.20 19.25 -19.13
C ASP A 114 3.56 18.54 -19.22
N CYS A 115 3.88 17.92 -20.36
CA CYS A 115 5.12 17.15 -20.53
C CYS A 115 6.39 17.98 -20.23
N ARG A 116 6.36 19.30 -20.49
CA ARG A 116 7.46 20.24 -20.25
C ARG A 116 7.54 20.79 -18.82
N LEU A 117 6.59 20.45 -17.95
CA LEU A 117 6.54 20.99 -16.58
C LEU A 117 7.42 20.21 -15.59
N GLU A 118 8.19 19.24 -16.06
CA GLU A 118 9.16 18.50 -15.25
C GLU A 118 8.54 17.94 -13.94
N LYS A 119 9.02 18.39 -12.77
CA LYS A 119 8.54 17.97 -11.45
C LYS A 119 7.14 18.51 -11.10
N MET A 120 6.66 19.49 -11.84
CA MET A 120 5.40 20.21 -11.60
C MET A 120 4.20 19.61 -12.34
N LYS A 121 4.36 18.48 -13.02
CA LYS A 121 3.27 17.75 -13.68
C LYS A 121 2.08 17.53 -12.75
N SER A 122 0.87 17.65 -13.29
CA SER A 122 -0.39 17.46 -12.55
C SER A 122 -0.42 16.16 -11.75
N PHE A 123 0.00 15.06 -12.37
CA PHE A 123 0.13 13.76 -11.73
C PHE A 123 1.05 13.80 -10.51
N ARG A 124 2.21 14.47 -10.62
CA ARG A 124 3.19 14.56 -9.53
C ARG A 124 2.65 15.37 -8.36
N CYS A 125 2.05 16.52 -8.64
CA CYS A 125 1.39 17.35 -7.62
C CYS A 125 0.25 16.60 -6.94
N SER A 126 -0.56 15.86 -7.72
CA SER A 126 -1.64 15.00 -7.22
C SER A 126 -1.13 13.90 -6.28
N GLN A 127 -0.09 13.18 -6.68
CA GLN A 127 0.49 12.11 -5.87
C GLN A 127 1.17 12.65 -4.62
N LEU A 128 1.88 13.78 -4.72
CA LEU A 128 2.48 14.45 -3.57
C LEU A 128 1.39 14.89 -2.57
N ARG A 129 0.28 15.43 -3.06
CA ARG A 129 -0.89 15.76 -2.23
C ARG A 129 -1.43 14.55 -1.49
N SER A 130 -1.65 13.42 -2.17
CA SER A 130 -2.13 12.19 -1.54
C SER A 130 -1.15 11.66 -0.48
N LYS A 131 0.15 11.68 -0.76
CA LYS A 131 1.19 11.24 0.18
C LYS A 131 1.25 12.12 1.42
N ILE A 132 1.25 13.45 1.24
CA ILE A 132 1.27 14.42 2.34
C ILE A 132 -0.02 14.32 3.16
N LYS A 133 -1.18 14.17 2.52
CA LYS A 133 -2.45 13.94 3.22
C LYS A 133 -2.36 12.71 4.14
N GLY A 134 -1.88 11.58 3.63
CA GLY A 134 -1.68 10.37 4.44
C GLY A 134 -0.72 10.58 5.61
N ILE A 135 0.39 11.32 5.41
CA ILE A 135 1.32 11.69 6.49
C ILE A 135 0.62 12.51 7.57
N VAL A 136 -0.11 13.55 7.18
CA VAL A 136 -0.82 14.44 8.12
C VAL A 136 -1.88 13.67 8.90
N GLU A 137 -2.64 12.81 8.21
CA GLU A 137 -3.63 11.92 8.83
C GLU A 137 -2.99 10.93 9.79
N TRP A 138 -1.84 10.31 9.46
CA TRP A 138 -1.14 9.40 10.38
C TRP A 138 -0.53 10.11 11.58
N VAL A 139 0.02 11.32 11.40
CA VAL A 139 0.52 12.12 12.51
C VAL A 139 -0.64 12.45 13.46
N ALA A 140 -1.74 12.99 12.93
CA ALA A 140 -2.89 13.38 13.73
C ALA A 140 -3.59 12.15 14.36
N ASN A 141 -4.09 11.24 13.53
CA ASN A 141 -4.96 10.16 13.99
C ASN A 141 -4.22 9.04 14.71
N SER A 142 -2.92 8.89 14.53
CA SER A 142 -2.16 7.80 15.17
C SER A 142 -1.16 8.35 16.18
N LEU A 143 -0.15 9.11 15.74
CA LEU A 143 0.93 9.54 16.64
C LEU A 143 0.39 10.38 17.80
N LEU A 144 -0.33 11.47 17.49
CA LEU A 144 -0.85 12.39 18.48
C LEU A 144 -1.86 11.73 19.42
N GLN A 145 -2.68 10.81 18.92
CA GLN A 145 -3.62 10.05 19.76
C GLN A 145 -2.87 9.14 20.77
N PHE A 146 -1.82 8.46 20.33
CA PHE A 146 -1.01 7.61 21.22
C PHE A 146 -0.22 8.43 22.25
N PHE A 147 0.27 9.61 21.86
CA PHE A 147 0.90 10.55 22.77
C PHE A 147 -0.09 11.12 23.80
N GLY A 148 -1.27 11.56 23.37
CA GLY A 148 -2.30 12.09 24.26
C GLY A 148 -2.78 11.06 25.28
N SER A 149 -2.94 9.81 24.85
CA SER A 149 -3.27 8.70 25.75
C SER A 149 -2.12 8.35 26.71
N PHE A 150 -0.86 8.37 26.26
CA PHE A 150 0.29 8.24 27.15
C PHE A 150 0.31 9.33 28.24
N MET A 151 0.14 10.60 27.85
CA MET A 151 0.08 11.73 28.78
C MET A 151 -1.08 11.59 29.78
N ARG A 152 -2.24 11.09 29.32
CA ARG A 152 -3.41 10.83 30.17
C ARG A 152 -3.13 9.72 31.17
N SER A 153 -2.52 8.61 30.76
CA SER A 153 -2.15 7.52 31.67
C SER A 153 -1.17 7.98 32.74
N CYS A 154 -0.15 8.77 32.37
CA CYS A 154 0.77 9.38 33.33
C CYS A 154 0.04 10.30 34.32
N ALA A 155 -0.89 11.13 33.83
CA ALA A 155 -1.67 12.02 34.70
C ALA A 155 -2.55 11.24 35.69
N MET A 156 -3.23 10.20 35.22
CA MET A 156 -4.06 9.32 36.06
C MET A 156 -3.22 8.60 37.12
N ALA A 157 -2.03 8.13 36.76
CA ALA A 157 -1.14 7.42 37.67
C ALA A 157 -0.54 8.35 38.75
N ILE A 158 -0.27 9.62 38.41
CA ILE A 158 0.23 10.62 39.37
C ILE A 158 -0.87 11.09 40.34
N LEU A 159 -2.13 11.14 39.89
CA LEU A 159 -3.25 11.70 40.66
C LEU A 159 -4.12 10.64 41.37
N GLY A 160 -4.02 9.37 40.98
CA GLY A 160 -4.89 8.28 41.43
C GLY A 160 -4.45 7.61 42.73
N THR A 161 -5.43 7.03 43.44
CA THR A 161 -5.20 6.25 44.68
C THR A 161 -4.74 4.80 44.43
N ASP A 162 -4.95 4.25 43.23
CA ASP A 162 -4.42 2.95 42.79
C ASP A 162 -3.89 3.06 41.34
N PRO A 163 -2.59 3.41 41.17
CA PRO A 163 -2.03 3.81 39.88
C PRO A 163 -1.43 2.65 39.07
N ALA A 164 -1.48 1.40 39.54
CA ALA A 164 -0.73 0.29 38.95
C ALA A 164 -1.08 0.05 37.47
N TRP A 165 -2.37 -0.05 37.15
CA TRP A 165 -2.84 -0.23 35.78
C TRP A 165 -2.51 0.98 34.88
N ALA A 166 -2.50 2.19 35.45
CA ALA A 166 -2.22 3.42 34.72
C ALA A 166 -0.73 3.56 34.38
N TRP A 167 0.15 3.09 35.28
CA TRP A 167 1.59 2.99 35.01
C TRP A 167 1.91 1.91 33.98
N GLU A 168 1.27 0.74 34.06
CA GLU A 168 1.41 -0.31 33.04
C GLU A 168 1.01 0.20 31.65
N GLU A 169 -0.14 0.89 31.57
CA GLU A 169 -0.62 1.49 30.33
C GLU A 169 0.31 2.61 29.81
N ALA A 170 0.86 3.44 30.70
CA ALA A 170 1.83 4.47 30.34
C ALA A 170 3.14 3.85 29.80
N ALA A 171 3.66 2.81 30.45
CA ALA A 171 4.87 2.10 30.01
C ALA A 171 4.66 1.42 28.64
N SER A 172 3.52 0.74 28.46
CA SER A 172 3.14 0.11 27.19
C SER A 172 3.08 1.13 26.05
N ARG A 173 2.42 2.28 26.27
CA ARG A 173 2.31 3.36 25.26
C ARG A 173 3.66 4.02 24.97
N LYS A 174 4.49 4.24 25.99
CA LYS A 174 5.87 4.73 25.85
C LYS A 174 6.67 3.84 24.89
N GLN A 175 6.56 2.52 25.02
CA GLN A 175 7.26 1.58 24.13
C GLN A 175 6.69 1.54 22.69
N ALA A 176 5.41 1.85 22.50
CA ALA A 176 4.77 1.88 21.19
C ALA A 176 5.10 3.15 20.39
N ILE A 177 5.27 4.29 21.06
CA ILE A 177 5.49 5.62 20.45
C ILE A 177 6.63 5.64 19.42
N PRO A 178 7.86 5.15 19.72
CA PRO A 178 8.96 5.16 18.76
C PRO A 178 8.68 4.30 17.52
N LYS A 179 7.97 3.17 17.68
CA LYS A 179 7.62 2.27 16.57
C LYS A 179 6.68 2.94 15.58
N MET A 180 5.67 3.66 16.08
CA MET A 180 4.75 4.42 15.23
C MET A 180 5.45 5.60 14.56
N ALA A 181 6.27 6.33 15.32
CA ALA A 181 7.05 7.45 14.79
C ALA A 181 7.99 6.99 13.66
N ALA A 182 8.65 5.84 13.78
CA ALA A 182 9.51 5.29 12.74
C ALA A 182 8.78 5.09 11.40
N GLY A 183 7.56 4.57 11.43
CA GLY A 183 6.73 4.41 10.21
C GLY A 183 6.40 5.76 9.55
N ILE A 184 6.04 6.78 10.35
CA ILE A 184 5.75 8.13 9.85
C ILE A 184 7.03 8.77 9.29
N LEU A 185 8.15 8.68 10.00
CA LEU A 185 9.44 9.23 9.59
C LEU A 185 9.91 8.61 8.27
N SER A 186 9.78 7.28 8.12
CA SER A 186 10.04 6.60 6.86
C SER A 186 9.16 7.13 5.74
N SER A 187 7.87 7.31 6.00
CA SER A 187 6.91 7.81 5.01
C SER A 187 7.21 9.25 4.55
N ILE A 188 7.66 10.11 5.47
CA ILE A 188 8.09 11.48 5.13
C ILE A 188 9.38 11.42 4.29
N HIS A 189 10.38 10.63 4.70
CA HIS A 189 11.61 10.45 3.92
C HIS A 189 11.31 9.93 2.51
N ASP A 190 10.48 8.90 2.42
CA ASP A 190 10.05 8.31 1.16
C ASP A 190 9.35 9.31 0.26
N THR A 191 8.53 10.19 0.84
CA THR A 191 7.82 11.25 0.11
C THR A 191 8.81 12.31 -0.43
N ILE A 192 9.79 12.73 0.38
CA ILE A 192 10.86 13.63 -0.07
C ILE A 192 11.62 12.99 -1.22
N VAL A 193 12.14 11.77 -1.04
CA VAL A 193 12.89 11.04 -2.07
C VAL A 193 12.05 10.87 -3.34
N TRP A 194 10.80 10.43 -3.21
CA TRP A 194 9.88 10.23 -4.33
C TRP A 194 9.67 11.51 -5.13
N SER A 195 9.51 12.64 -4.45
CA SER A 195 9.27 13.94 -5.11
C SER A 195 10.47 14.43 -5.94
N LEU A 196 11.68 13.92 -5.66
CA LEU A 196 12.91 14.25 -6.36
C LEU A 196 13.19 13.33 -7.57
N LEU A 197 12.54 12.17 -7.65
CA LEU A 197 12.75 11.19 -8.72
C LEU A 197 12.31 11.73 -10.10
N SER A 198 13.00 11.33 -11.17
CA SER A 198 12.48 11.47 -12.53
C SER A 198 11.23 10.61 -12.77
N ASP A 199 10.50 10.86 -13.85
CA ASP A 199 9.27 10.13 -14.15
C ASP A 199 9.53 8.63 -14.40
N TRP A 200 10.63 8.31 -15.09
CA TRP A 200 11.05 6.91 -15.26
C TRP A 200 11.46 6.26 -13.95
N ALA A 201 12.11 6.99 -13.03
CA ALA A 201 12.45 6.47 -11.72
C ALA A 201 11.20 6.22 -10.87
N ILE A 202 10.17 7.06 -10.98
CA ILE A 202 8.85 6.83 -10.36
C ILE A 202 8.21 5.54 -10.91
N ILE A 203 8.12 5.39 -12.23
CA ILE A 203 7.55 4.20 -12.88
C ILE A 203 8.31 2.95 -12.45
N ARG A 204 9.65 2.99 -12.51
CA ARG A 204 10.52 1.87 -12.11
C ARG A 204 10.30 1.49 -10.65
N ARG A 205 10.23 2.47 -9.74
CA ARG A 205 9.98 2.22 -8.31
C ARG A 205 8.64 1.50 -8.10
N GLU A 206 7.57 1.96 -8.75
CA GLU A 206 6.24 1.32 -8.63
C GLU A 206 6.23 -0.11 -9.18
N TRP A 207 6.89 -0.33 -10.31
CA TRP A 207 6.98 -1.66 -10.91
C TRP A 207 7.83 -2.62 -10.09
N LEU A 208 8.92 -2.15 -9.47
CA LEU A 208 9.70 -2.94 -8.52
C LEU A 208 8.86 -3.33 -7.29
N MET A 209 8.11 -2.40 -6.70
CA MET A 209 7.19 -2.74 -5.61
C MET A 209 6.13 -3.77 -6.03
N THR A 210 5.72 -3.77 -7.30
CA THR A 210 4.84 -4.81 -7.84
C THR A 210 5.54 -6.16 -7.91
N VAL A 211 6.82 -6.22 -8.31
CA VAL A 211 7.61 -7.47 -8.29
C VAL A 211 7.72 -8.01 -6.88
N ASP A 212 8.06 -7.17 -5.90
CA ASP A 212 8.21 -7.58 -4.50
C ASP A 212 6.90 -8.19 -3.96
N ARG A 213 5.75 -7.56 -4.24
CA ARG A 213 4.42 -8.10 -3.89
C ARG A 213 4.13 -9.44 -4.57
N LEU A 214 4.50 -9.58 -5.85
CA LEU A 214 4.30 -10.84 -6.58
C LEU A 214 5.20 -11.95 -5.98
N ASP A 215 6.39 -11.62 -5.50
CA ASP A 215 7.26 -12.57 -4.81
C ASP A 215 6.68 -13.01 -3.46
N GLU A 216 6.12 -12.07 -2.67
CA GLU A 216 5.37 -12.39 -1.44
C GLU A 216 4.18 -13.32 -1.73
N PHE A 217 3.38 -13.01 -2.76
CA PHE A 217 2.25 -13.86 -3.15
C PHE A 217 2.69 -15.24 -3.62
N LEU A 218 3.82 -15.35 -4.32
CA LEU A 218 4.35 -16.65 -4.72
C LEU A 218 4.80 -17.47 -3.52
N GLU A 219 5.42 -16.84 -2.52
CA GLU A 219 5.80 -17.52 -1.28
C GLU A 219 4.55 -18.04 -0.54
N ASP A 220 3.54 -17.19 -0.39
CA ASP A 220 2.28 -17.53 0.27
C ASP A 220 1.52 -18.65 -0.46
N LEU A 221 1.35 -18.53 -1.78
CA LEU A 221 0.69 -19.56 -2.59
C LEU A 221 1.47 -20.88 -2.57
N THR A 222 2.80 -20.84 -2.52
CA THR A 222 3.62 -22.07 -2.44
C THR A 222 3.41 -22.78 -1.10
N LYS A 223 3.34 -22.03 0.00
CA LYS A 223 2.99 -22.58 1.33
C LYS A 223 1.58 -23.18 1.32
N GLN A 224 0.62 -22.49 0.70
CA GLN A 224 -0.77 -22.94 0.60
C GLN A 224 -0.96 -24.15 -0.33
N ALA A 225 -0.14 -24.28 -1.37
CA ALA A 225 -0.12 -25.41 -2.30
C ALA A 225 0.44 -26.70 -1.68
N HIS A 226 1.25 -26.56 -0.63
CA HIS A 226 1.88 -27.64 0.12
C HIS A 226 1.58 -27.52 1.62
N PRO A 227 0.30 -27.64 2.03
CA PRO A 227 -0.06 -27.53 3.44
C PRO A 227 0.64 -28.66 4.22
N SER A 228 1.53 -28.29 5.15
CA SER A 228 2.21 -29.27 6.00
C SER A 228 1.18 -30.02 6.85
N SER A 229 1.27 -31.34 6.91
CA SER A 229 0.44 -32.20 7.77
C SER A 229 0.52 -31.82 9.26
N ASP A 230 1.54 -31.04 9.65
CA ASP A 230 1.75 -30.53 11.01
C ASP A 230 0.75 -29.45 11.45
N SER A 231 -0.05 -28.90 10.53
CA SER A 231 -1.17 -27.99 10.85
C SER A 231 -2.43 -28.76 11.28
N THR A 232 -2.27 -29.93 11.88
CA THR A 232 -3.34 -30.55 12.66
C THR A 232 -3.42 -29.73 13.94
N PRO A 233 -4.47 -28.92 14.19
CA PRO A 233 -4.64 -28.34 15.51
C PRO A 233 -4.63 -29.50 16.50
N ASP A 234 -3.96 -29.32 17.62
CA ASP A 234 -3.77 -30.27 18.73
C ASP A 234 -5.13 -30.79 19.27
N LEU A 235 -5.84 -31.56 18.47
CA LEU A 235 -7.09 -32.26 18.79
C LEU A 235 -6.80 -33.42 19.75
N ALA A 236 -5.53 -33.80 19.90
CA ALA A 236 -5.06 -34.66 20.98
C ALA A 236 -5.28 -34.06 22.38
N ARG A 237 -5.62 -32.76 22.49
CA ARG A 237 -6.04 -32.13 23.77
C ARG A 237 -7.55 -32.13 24.02
N LEU A 238 -8.37 -32.52 23.05
CA LEU A 238 -9.81 -32.74 23.23
C LEU A 238 -10.14 -34.23 23.30
N THR A 239 -9.30 -35.01 23.97
CA THR A 239 -9.64 -36.37 24.43
C THR A 239 -10.71 -36.28 25.52
N ILE A 240 -11.91 -35.86 25.14
CA ILE A 240 -13.13 -36.20 25.87
C ILE A 240 -13.32 -37.69 25.58
N SER A 241 -13.32 -38.52 26.63
CA SER A 241 -13.54 -39.96 26.51
C SER A 241 -14.75 -40.23 25.60
N PRO A 242 -14.58 -40.94 24.48
CA PRO A 242 -15.68 -41.20 23.55
C PRO A 242 -16.66 -42.13 24.24
N THR A 243 -17.89 -41.67 24.45
CA THR A 243 -18.91 -42.50 25.11
C THR A 243 -19.99 -42.97 24.12
N ASP A 244 -19.94 -42.59 22.84
CA ASP A 244 -20.88 -43.07 21.81
C ASP A 244 -20.20 -43.31 20.45
N ASP A 245 -20.59 -44.39 19.77
CA ASP A 245 -20.15 -44.75 18.40
C ASP A 245 -20.59 -43.69 17.36
N HIS A 246 -21.65 -42.93 17.65
CA HIS A 246 -22.17 -41.87 16.77
C HIS A 246 -21.21 -40.68 16.68
N ASP A 247 -20.50 -40.34 17.77
CA ASP A 247 -19.56 -39.22 17.81
C ASP A 247 -18.28 -39.51 17.01
N GLN A 248 -17.85 -40.78 16.95
CA GLN A 248 -16.69 -41.20 16.17
C GLN A 248 -16.93 -41.11 14.66
N VAL A 249 -18.14 -41.48 14.20
CA VAL A 249 -18.51 -41.41 12.78
C VAL A 249 -18.61 -39.96 12.31
N GLU A 250 -19.21 -39.08 13.12
CA GLU A 250 -19.33 -37.66 12.79
C GLU A 250 -17.96 -36.96 12.77
N GLN A 251 -17.07 -37.28 13.71
CA GLN A 251 -15.71 -36.78 13.73
C GLN A 251 -14.88 -37.26 12.51
N ALA A 252 -15.02 -38.52 12.11
CA ALA A 252 -14.36 -39.07 10.91
C ALA A 252 -14.88 -38.42 9.62
N LEU A 253 -16.19 -38.15 9.52
CA LEU A 253 -16.79 -37.46 8.38
C LEU A 253 -16.27 -36.01 8.28
N LEU A 254 -16.24 -35.28 9.40
CA LEU A 254 -15.71 -33.91 9.47
C LEU A 254 -14.23 -33.86 9.07
N GLN A 255 -13.42 -34.82 9.51
CA GLN A 255 -12.00 -34.89 9.15
C GLN A 255 -11.78 -35.21 7.67
N THR A 256 -12.60 -36.10 7.09
CA THR A 256 -12.56 -36.42 5.66
C THR A 256 -12.93 -35.20 4.82
N ARG A 257 -14.03 -34.52 5.18
CA ARG A 257 -14.47 -33.28 4.51
C ARG A 257 -13.43 -32.17 4.60
N ARG A 258 -12.79 -32.01 5.76
CA ARG A 258 -11.72 -31.05 5.96
C ARG A 258 -10.51 -31.36 5.07
N THR A 259 -10.11 -32.62 4.98
CA THR A 259 -8.99 -33.04 4.13
C THR A 259 -9.26 -32.74 2.66
N ALA A 260 -10.47 -33.03 2.18
CA ALA A 260 -10.89 -32.71 0.82
C ALA A 260 -10.88 -31.19 0.54
N VAL A 261 -11.34 -30.36 1.48
CA VAL A 261 -11.31 -28.90 1.36
C VAL A 261 -9.87 -28.35 1.34
N ILE A 262 -8.98 -28.90 2.17
CA ILE A 262 -7.55 -28.54 2.16
C ILE A 262 -6.90 -28.91 0.82
N GLU A 263 -7.22 -30.09 0.28
CA GLU A 263 -6.71 -30.53 -1.02
C GLU A 263 -7.21 -29.65 -2.17
N GLN A 264 -8.49 -29.31 -2.16
CA GLN A 264 -9.10 -28.41 -3.15
C GLN A 264 -8.51 -27.00 -3.09
N THR A 265 -8.31 -26.44 -1.89
CA THR A 265 -7.67 -25.13 -1.74
C THR A 265 -6.20 -25.14 -2.14
N ALA A 266 -5.48 -26.23 -1.86
CA ALA A 266 -4.11 -26.41 -2.32
C ALA A 266 -4.05 -26.50 -3.85
N GLU A 267 -5.03 -27.13 -4.50
CA GLU A 267 -5.13 -27.19 -5.95
C GLU A 267 -5.44 -25.83 -6.58
N VAL A 268 -6.33 -25.05 -5.97
CA VAL A 268 -6.54 -23.65 -6.35
C VAL A 268 -5.22 -22.87 -6.29
N ALA A 269 -4.49 -22.95 -5.17
CA ALA A 269 -3.20 -22.27 -5.02
C ALA A 269 -2.21 -22.69 -6.12
N ARG A 270 -2.08 -24.00 -6.37
CA ARG A 270 -1.25 -24.57 -7.45
C ARG A 270 -1.62 -24.02 -8.83
N SER A 271 -2.91 -23.82 -9.11
CA SER A 271 -3.38 -23.32 -10.40
C SER A 271 -3.06 -21.83 -10.63
N ILE A 272 -2.91 -21.05 -9.57
CA ILE A 272 -2.66 -19.60 -9.64
C ILE A 272 -1.17 -19.28 -9.70
N ILE A 273 -0.31 -20.11 -9.11
CA ILE A 273 1.15 -19.93 -9.11
C ILE A 273 1.72 -19.63 -10.53
N PRO A 274 1.38 -20.38 -11.59
CA PRO A 274 1.87 -20.08 -12.94
C PRO A 274 1.45 -18.70 -13.45
N LEU A 275 0.23 -18.24 -13.15
CA LEU A 275 -0.26 -16.91 -13.55
C LEU A 275 0.54 -15.79 -12.87
N VAL A 276 0.79 -15.93 -11.57
CA VAL A 276 1.60 -14.96 -10.80
C VAL A 276 3.05 -14.96 -11.29
N LYS A 277 3.61 -16.13 -11.64
CA LYS A 277 4.94 -16.23 -12.26
C LYS A 277 5.00 -15.52 -13.61
N LEU A 278 3.98 -15.67 -14.46
CA LEU A 278 3.91 -14.98 -15.75
C LEU A 278 3.82 -13.47 -15.57
N ALA A 279 2.98 -12.99 -14.64
CA ALA A 279 2.92 -11.57 -14.27
C ALA A 279 4.28 -11.05 -13.81
N ARG A 280 4.96 -11.79 -12.92
CA ARG A 280 6.30 -11.43 -12.44
C ARG A 280 7.34 -11.37 -13.58
N ILE A 281 7.30 -12.32 -14.52
CA ILE A 281 8.20 -12.33 -15.68
C ILE A 281 7.92 -11.13 -16.60
N LEU A 282 6.65 -10.81 -16.82
CA LEU A 282 6.21 -9.66 -17.61
C LEU A 282 6.78 -8.35 -17.04
N VAL A 283 6.55 -8.09 -15.75
CA VAL A 283 7.03 -6.88 -15.07
C VAL A 283 8.56 -6.80 -15.10
N ASN A 284 9.26 -7.89 -14.76
CA ASN A 284 10.73 -7.92 -14.74
C ASN A 284 11.35 -7.67 -16.12
N LYS A 285 10.73 -8.16 -17.20
CA LYS A 285 11.23 -7.90 -18.55
C LYS A 285 10.99 -6.45 -18.96
N LEU A 286 9.82 -5.90 -18.65
CA LEU A 286 9.50 -4.50 -18.91
C LEU A 286 10.38 -3.53 -18.11
N LEU A 287 10.74 -3.87 -16.87
CA LEU A 287 11.72 -3.13 -16.06
C LEU A 287 13.09 -3.00 -16.74
N LYS A 288 13.52 -4.03 -17.48
CA LYS A 288 14.78 -4.00 -18.26
C LYS A 288 14.70 -3.10 -19.49
N MET A 289 13.49 -2.81 -19.96
CA MET A 289 13.25 -1.91 -21.10
C MET A 289 13.13 -0.45 -20.70
N ILE A 290 12.84 -0.16 -19.42
CA ILE A 290 12.84 1.23 -18.94
C ILE A 290 14.26 1.80 -19.10
N PRO A 291 14.42 2.96 -19.76
CA PRO A 291 15.71 3.61 -19.86
C PRO A 291 16.36 3.76 -18.49
N HIS A 292 17.65 3.45 -18.40
CA HIS A 292 18.46 3.75 -17.22
C HIS A 292 18.82 5.24 -17.13
N LYS A 293 18.06 6.11 -17.81
CA LYS A 293 18.29 7.55 -17.88
C LYS A 293 18.49 8.11 -16.47
N LEU A 294 19.45 9.02 -16.32
CA LEU A 294 19.90 9.55 -15.03
C LEU A 294 18.69 9.90 -14.15
N ILE A 295 18.72 9.40 -12.92
CA ILE A 295 17.63 9.39 -11.93
C ILE A 295 17.00 10.79 -11.71
N PHE A 296 17.71 11.85 -12.10
CA PHE A 296 17.37 13.25 -11.85
C PHE A 296 17.06 14.09 -13.11
N GLU A 297 17.12 13.53 -14.32
CA GLU A 297 16.73 14.27 -15.52
C GLU A 297 15.21 14.15 -15.76
N PRO A 298 14.46 15.27 -15.79
CA PRO A 298 13.05 15.26 -16.13
C PRO A 298 12.83 14.77 -17.56
N ASP A 299 11.87 13.87 -17.77
CA ASP A 299 11.52 13.44 -19.13
C ASP A 299 10.47 14.39 -19.70
N THR A 300 10.86 15.19 -20.68
CA THR A 300 9.97 16.13 -21.36
C THR A 300 9.03 15.46 -22.38
N ARG A 301 9.08 14.13 -22.54
CA ARG A 301 8.26 13.36 -23.49
C ARG A 301 7.04 12.71 -22.82
N ILE A 302 7.03 12.55 -21.50
CA ILE A 302 5.93 11.91 -20.77
C ILE A 302 5.02 13.00 -20.17
N ASN A 303 3.75 13.04 -20.52
CA ASN A 303 2.76 13.89 -19.85
C ASN A 303 2.15 13.18 -18.62
N SER A 304 1.41 13.90 -17.79
CA SER A 304 0.76 13.35 -16.59
C SER A 304 -0.18 12.19 -16.88
N GLU A 305 -0.96 12.26 -17.96
CA GLU A 305 -1.88 11.17 -18.33
C GLU A 305 -1.12 9.86 -18.55
N THR A 306 -0.07 9.91 -19.37
CA THR A 306 0.75 8.74 -19.70
C THR A 306 1.52 8.26 -18.48
N LEU A 307 2.07 9.17 -17.67
CA LEU A 307 2.76 8.84 -16.44
C LEU A 307 1.83 8.11 -15.46
N GLY A 308 0.60 8.60 -15.27
CA GLY A 308 -0.38 7.98 -14.39
C GLY A 308 -0.78 6.57 -14.84
N GLN A 309 -0.97 6.37 -16.14
CA GLN A 309 -1.30 5.05 -16.69
C GLN A 309 -0.13 4.07 -16.58
N LEU A 310 1.11 4.50 -16.85
CA LEU A 310 2.29 3.65 -16.69
C LEU A 310 2.57 3.33 -15.22
N HIS A 311 2.40 4.30 -14.32
CA HIS A 311 2.49 4.10 -12.88
C HIS A 311 1.46 3.07 -12.42
N ALA A 312 0.20 3.19 -12.83
CA ALA A 312 -0.88 2.28 -12.42
C ALA A 312 -0.91 0.95 -13.18
N ALA A 313 -0.03 0.74 -14.17
CA ALA A 313 -0.16 -0.34 -15.17
C ALA A 313 -0.33 -1.74 -14.56
N PHE A 314 0.41 -2.04 -13.49
CA PHE A 314 0.38 -3.35 -12.82
C PHE A 314 -0.40 -3.36 -11.50
N GLY A 315 -0.84 -2.20 -11.02
CA GLY A 315 -1.52 -2.09 -9.72
C GLY A 315 -2.78 -2.96 -9.66
N SER A 316 -3.55 -2.98 -10.75
CA SER A 316 -4.79 -3.75 -10.89
C SER A 316 -4.61 -5.27 -10.79
N MET A 317 -3.42 -5.82 -11.06
CA MET A 317 -3.17 -7.26 -10.99
C MET A 317 -2.99 -7.77 -9.56
N THR A 318 -2.54 -6.91 -8.65
CA THR A 318 -2.16 -7.32 -7.29
C THR A 318 -3.38 -7.58 -6.41
N ALA A 319 -4.47 -6.83 -6.58
CA ALA A 319 -5.66 -6.96 -5.75
C ALA A 319 -6.39 -8.30 -5.91
N PRO A 320 -6.64 -8.81 -7.14
CA PRO A 320 -7.23 -10.15 -7.32
C PRO A 320 -6.36 -11.26 -6.71
N ILE A 321 -5.03 -11.18 -6.85
CA ILE A 321 -4.11 -12.18 -6.29
C ILE A 321 -4.15 -12.15 -4.75
N MET A 322 -4.05 -10.97 -4.14
CA MET A 322 -4.16 -10.80 -2.69
C MET A 322 -5.48 -11.38 -2.17
N SER A 323 -6.59 -11.09 -2.85
CA SER A 323 -7.90 -11.61 -2.49
C SER A 323 -7.90 -13.15 -2.52
N ILE A 324 -7.37 -13.77 -3.57
CA ILE A 324 -7.24 -15.23 -3.66
C ILE A 324 -6.41 -15.78 -2.50
N VAL A 325 -5.22 -15.22 -2.25
CA VAL A 325 -4.32 -15.65 -1.16
C VAL A 325 -5.03 -15.59 0.20
N CYS A 326 -5.76 -14.51 0.48
CA CYS A 326 -6.53 -14.35 1.71
C CYS A 326 -7.65 -15.39 1.83
N HIS A 327 -8.40 -15.63 0.76
CA HIS A 327 -9.49 -16.61 0.76
C HIS A 327 -8.96 -18.03 1.01
N VAL A 328 -7.88 -18.42 0.34
CA VAL A 328 -7.22 -19.72 0.55
C VAL A 328 -6.73 -19.85 1.99
N ARG A 329 -6.06 -18.82 2.53
CA ARG A 329 -5.58 -18.80 3.92
C ARG A 329 -6.71 -18.98 4.92
N ILE A 330 -7.80 -18.23 4.77
CA ILE A 330 -8.97 -18.28 5.68
C ILE A 330 -9.59 -19.68 5.69
N VAL A 331 -9.73 -20.33 4.53
CA VAL A 331 -10.31 -21.67 4.45
C VAL A 331 -9.39 -22.69 5.10
N GLN A 332 -8.08 -22.62 4.84
CA GLN A 332 -7.11 -23.56 5.42
C GLN A 332 -6.94 -23.41 6.94
N SER A 333 -7.05 -22.18 7.49
CA SER A 333 -6.90 -21.93 8.93
C SER A 333 -8.16 -22.24 9.75
N SER A 334 -9.30 -22.45 9.09
CA SER A 334 -10.58 -22.57 9.77
C SER A 334 -10.99 -24.02 10.02
N THR A 335 -11.40 -24.32 11.25
CA THR A 335 -11.93 -25.65 11.63
C THR A 335 -13.37 -25.89 11.19
N HIS A 336 -14.14 -24.82 10.93
CA HIS A 336 -15.59 -24.89 10.67
C HIS A 336 -16.01 -24.43 9.26
N PHE A 337 -15.07 -24.01 8.42
CA PHE A 337 -15.43 -23.47 7.10
C PHE A 337 -15.26 -24.52 6.01
N THR A 338 -16.38 -24.89 5.42
CA THR A 338 -16.41 -25.58 4.13
C THR A 338 -16.12 -24.58 3.01
N MET A 339 -15.48 -25.03 1.93
CA MET A 339 -15.47 -24.26 0.69
C MET A 339 -16.90 -24.29 0.11
N ALA A 340 -17.77 -23.42 0.62
CA ALA A 340 -19.11 -23.26 0.04
C ALA A 340 -18.97 -22.85 -1.44
N ASP A 341 -19.87 -23.30 -2.30
CA ASP A 341 -19.89 -22.98 -3.75
C ASP A 341 -19.72 -21.48 -4.03
N ALA A 342 -20.24 -20.63 -3.15
CA ALA A 342 -20.06 -19.18 -3.19
C ALA A 342 -18.57 -18.74 -3.16
N ARG A 343 -17.72 -19.34 -2.31
CA ARG A 343 -16.29 -18.99 -2.22
C ARG A 343 -15.51 -19.50 -3.41
N ARG A 344 -15.89 -20.67 -3.93
CA ARG A 344 -15.35 -21.19 -5.17
C ARG A 344 -15.64 -20.24 -6.34
N ASN A 345 -16.89 -19.82 -6.50
CA ASN A 345 -17.28 -18.87 -7.55
C ASN A 345 -16.54 -17.53 -7.42
N VAL A 346 -16.25 -17.06 -6.21
CA VAL A 346 -15.42 -15.86 -5.97
C VAL A 346 -13.99 -16.07 -6.48
N VAL A 347 -13.33 -17.18 -6.14
CA VAL A 347 -11.98 -17.49 -6.64
C VAL A 347 -11.95 -17.59 -8.17
N LEU A 348 -12.98 -18.18 -8.78
CA LEU A 348 -13.12 -18.27 -10.23
C LEU A 348 -13.27 -16.89 -10.89
N SER A 349 -14.11 -16.02 -10.31
CA SER A 349 -14.28 -14.66 -10.78
C SER A 349 -12.97 -13.87 -10.70
N LEU A 350 -12.26 -13.95 -9.56
CA LEU A 350 -10.99 -13.26 -9.34
C LEU A 350 -9.89 -13.76 -10.29
N LYS A 351 -9.91 -15.04 -10.64
CA LYS A 351 -9.00 -15.63 -11.62
C LYS A 351 -9.25 -15.07 -13.03
N ASN A 352 -10.52 -15.00 -13.45
CA ASN A 352 -10.89 -14.42 -14.76
C ASN A 352 -10.60 -12.91 -14.81
N GLU A 353 -10.83 -12.21 -13.71
CA GLU A 353 -10.45 -10.80 -13.54
C GLU A 353 -8.93 -10.62 -13.69
N LEU A 354 -8.12 -11.47 -13.04
CA LEU A 354 -6.66 -11.44 -13.15
C LEU A 354 -6.20 -11.63 -14.60
N MET A 355 -6.80 -12.58 -15.32
CA MET A 355 -6.49 -12.86 -16.72
C MET A 355 -6.80 -11.64 -17.61
N THR A 356 -8.01 -11.10 -17.48
CA THR A 356 -8.46 -9.91 -18.23
C THR A 356 -7.58 -8.70 -17.95
N THR A 357 -7.18 -8.54 -16.69
CA THR A 357 -6.30 -7.44 -16.26
C THR A 357 -4.92 -7.55 -16.89
N LEU A 358 -4.34 -8.75 -16.92
CA LEU A 358 -3.04 -9.00 -17.53
C LEU A 358 -3.02 -8.72 -19.04
N GLU A 359 -4.05 -9.15 -19.76
CA GLU A 359 -4.19 -8.85 -21.20
C GLU A 359 -4.36 -7.35 -21.47
N THR A 360 -5.21 -6.69 -20.67
CA THR A 360 -5.48 -5.26 -20.78
C THR A 360 -4.21 -4.44 -20.49
N THR A 361 -3.47 -4.79 -19.44
CA THR A 361 -2.21 -4.13 -19.11
C THR A 361 -1.16 -4.35 -20.20
N SER A 362 -1.03 -5.58 -20.73
CA SER A 362 -0.09 -5.85 -21.82
C SER A 362 -0.37 -4.94 -23.03
N THR A 363 -1.65 -4.81 -23.41
CA THR A 363 -2.10 -3.94 -24.51
C THR A 363 -1.84 -2.45 -24.23
N ASN A 364 -2.14 -2.00 -23.00
CA ASN A 364 -1.91 -0.62 -22.58
C ASN A 364 -0.42 -0.26 -22.56
N ILE A 365 0.43 -1.17 -22.10
CA ILE A 365 1.88 -0.97 -22.12
C ILE A 365 2.40 -0.97 -23.56
N ALA A 366 1.97 -1.91 -24.39
CA ALA A 366 2.36 -1.98 -25.80
C ALA A 366 2.05 -0.67 -26.55
N SER A 367 0.85 -0.12 -26.36
CA SER A 367 0.40 1.09 -27.04
C SER A 367 1.05 2.38 -26.55
N ARG A 368 1.55 2.42 -25.30
CA ARG A 368 2.04 3.67 -24.67
C ARG A 368 3.54 3.67 -24.41
N LEU A 369 4.10 2.56 -23.95
CA LEU A 369 5.54 2.43 -23.70
C LEU A 369 6.32 2.37 -25.02
N MET A 370 5.84 1.61 -26.01
CA MET A 370 6.59 1.39 -27.25
C MET A 370 6.84 2.67 -28.06
N PRO A 371 5.86 3.58 -28.24
CA PRO A 371 6.11 4.86 -28.90
C PRO A 371 7.11 5.74 -28.17
N LEU A 372 7.13 5.70 -26.83
CA LEU A 372 8.09 6.46 -26.02
C LEU A 372 9.53 5.94 -26.18
N LEU A 373 9.68 4.62 -26.31
CA LEU A 373 10.98 3.98 -26.54
C LEU A 373 11.50 4.21 -27.97
N HIS A 374 10.63 4.42 -28.97
CA HIS A 374 10.99 4.55 -30.39
C HIS A 374 11.72 5.86 -30.78
N GLY A 375 12.20 6.64 -29.82
CA GLY A 375 13.04 7.82 -30.06
C GLY A 375 14.10 8.09 -28.98
N ALA A 376 14.30 7.15 -28.04
CA ALA A 376 15.56 7.09 -27.33
C ALA A 376 16.55 6.43 -28.29
N GLU A 377 17.80 6.90 -28.37
CA GLU A 377 18.86 6.17 -29.08
C GLU A 377 18.74 4.68 -28.70
N HIS A 378 18.88 3.77 -29.67
CA HIS A 378 18.61 2.32 -29.62
C HIS A 378 17.18 1.89 -30.05
N ALA A 379 16.90 2.03 -31.35
CA ALA A 379 15.74 1.44 -32.05
C ALA A 379 15.65 -0.11 -32.02
N LEU A 380 16.49 -0.79 -31.23
CA LEU A 380 16.53 -2.24 -31.08
C LEU A 380 15.34 -2.81 -30.28
N HIS A 381 14.72 -2.01 -29.39
CA HIS A 381 13.82 -2.55 -28.36
C HIS A 381 12.35 -2.77 -28.79
N ALA A 382 11.86 -2.10 -29.84
CA ALA A 382 10.45 -2.22 -30.25
C ALA A 382 10.15 -3.54 -30.99
N SER A 383 11.09 -4.01 -31.81
CA SER A 383 11.03 -5.35 -32.43
C SER A 383 11.13 -6.46 -31.38
N ASP A 384 11.95 -6.25 -30.35
CA ASP A 384 12.16 -7.20 -29.25
C ASP A 384 10.89 -7.36 -28.40
N PHE A 385 10.15 -6.27 -28.12
CA PHE A 385 8.90 -6.35 -27.38
C PHE A 385 7.83 -7.11 -28.14
N LYS A 386 7.64 -6.84 -29.44
CA LYS A 386 6.64 -7.55 -30.26
C LYS A 386 7.00 -9.03 -30.43
N ALA A 387 8.27 -9.36 -30.67
CA ALA A 387 8.74 -10.74 -30.70
C ALA A 387 8.53 -11.43 -29.35
N TRP A 388 8.78 -10.71 -28.26
CA TRP A 388 8.63 -11.25 -26.91
C TRP A 388 7.17 -11.39 -26.46
N SER A 389 6.29 -10.45 -26.77
CA SER A 389 4.86 -10.54 -26.44
C SER A 389 4.27 -11.79 -27.07
N LEU A 390 4.63 -12.06 -28.34
CA LEU A 390 4.29 -13.30 -29.05
C LEU A 390 4.89 -14.55 -28.37
N THR A 391 6.11 -14.45 -27.84
CA THR A 391 6.79 -15.57 -27.15
C THR A 391 6.16 -15.87 -25.78
N LEU A 392 5.57 -14.88 -25.11
CA LEU A 392 4.81 -15.08 -23.87
C LEU A 392 3.38 -15.53 -24.13
N GLU A 393 2.81 -15.18 -25.27
CA GLU A 393 1.42 -15.47 -25.64
C GLU A 393 1.11 -16.98 -25.65
N GLN A 394 2.06 -17.81 -26.11
CA GLN A 394 1.86 -19.27 -26.12
C GLN A 394 1.87 -19.89 -24.70
N PRO A 395 2.90 -19.70 -23.85
CA PRO A 395 2.86 -20.12 -22.45
C PRO A 395 1.68 -19.54 -21.68
N TRP A 396 1.29 -18.30 -22.02
CA TRP A 396 0.12 -17.61 -21.48
C TRP A 396 -1.17 -18.37 -21.79
N ASN A 397 -1.46 -18.59 -23.07
CA ASN A 397 -2.65 -19.30 -23.54
C ASN A 397 -2.70 -20.74 -23.01
N GLU A 398 -1.56 -21.41 -22.85
CA GLU A 398 -1.47 -22.76 -22.29
C GLU A 398 -1.76 -22.80 -20.79
N VAL A 399 -1.22 -21.84 -20.01
CA VAL A 399 -1.53 -21.71 -18.57
C VAL A 399 -2.99 -21.34 -18.37
N VAL A 400 -3.54 -20.47 -19.22
CA VAL A 400 -4.95 -20.08 -19.26
C VAL A 400 -5.85 -21.29 -19.59
N GLY A 401 -5.53 -22.07 -20.62
CA GLY A 401 -6.28 -23.25 -21.02
C GLY A 401 -6.33 -24.33 -19.93
N ARG A 402 -5.17 -24.74 -19.42
CA ARG A 402 -5.09 -25.71 -18.29
C ARG A 402 -5.83 -25.23 -17.05
N SER A 403 -5.79 -23.91 -16.84
CA SER A 403 -6.50 -23.26 -15.78
C SER A 403 -8.02 -23.31 -15.92
N LEU A 404 -8.55 -23.24 -17.15
CA LEU A 404 -9.99 -23.36 -17.44
C LEU A 404 -10.45 -24.81 -17.33
N ASP A 405 -9.63 -25.77 -17.81
CA ASP A 405 -9.94 -27.20 -17.72
C ASP A 405 -10.07 -27.68 -16.27
N LEU A 406 -9.16 -27.21 -15.40
CA LEU A 406 -9.22 -27.49 -13.95
C LEU A 406 -10.46 -26.88 -13.29
N VAL A 407 -10.96 -25.75 -13.80
CA VAL A 407 -12.17 -25.11 -13.28
C VAL A 407 -13.42 -25.91 -13.64
N SER A 408 -13.45 -26.46 -14.86
CA SER A 408 -14.51 -27.35 -15.34
C SER A 408 -14.54 -28.68 -14.59
N SER A 409 -13.39 -29.24 -14.19
CA SER A 409 -13.34 -30.52 -13.47
C SER A 409 -13.92 -30.46 -12.06
N PHE A 410 -13.91 -29.28 -11.43
CA PHE A 410 -14.55 -29.13 -10.12
C PHE A 410 -16.08 -29.06 -10.22
N GLY A 411 -16.68 -28.84 -11.39
CA GLY A 411 -18.13 -28.58 -11.59
C GLY A 411 -19.05 -29.78 -11.45
N VAL A 412 -18.52 -30.95 -11.07
CA VAL A 412 -19.27 -32.20 -11.04
C VAL A 412 -19.09 -32.86 -9.67
N GLU A 413 -19.96 -32.52 -8.72
CA GLU A 413 -20.39 -33.51 -7.72
C GLU A 413 -21.76 -34.03 -8.19
N PRO A 414 -21.93 -35.34 -8.39
CA PRO A 414 -23.25 -35.91 -8.61
C PRO A 414 -24.04 -35.77 -7.32
N VAL A 415 -25.26 -35.24 -7.46
CA VAL A 415 -26.28 -35.34 -6.42
C VAL A 415 -26.66 -36.82 -6.32
N GLU A 416 -26.22 -37.50 -5.27
CA GLU A 416 -26.85 -38.74 -4.78
C GLU A 416 -27.38 -38.53 -3.37
#